data_AF-A0A7X7NUP4-F1
#
_entry.id   AF-A0A7X7NUP4-F1
#
_cell.length_a   1.000
_cell.length_b   1.000
_cell.length_c   1.000
_cell.angle_alpha   90.00
_cell.angle_beta   90.00
_cell.angle_gamma   90.00
#
_symmetry.space_group_name_H-M   'P 1'
#
loop_
_entity.id
_entity.type
_entity.pdbx_description
1 polymer ?
#
loop_
_entity_poly.entity_id
_entity_poly.type
_entity_poly.pdbx_seq_one_letter_code
_entity_poly.pdbx_strand_id
1 'polypeptide(L)' 'LMRIATDGVEGVIFDRNHKGQGRGAYLCYKKECVEKAKKRQSLERALKRPVPQPIWIELEKAVEDATAKREE' A
#
# COMPACT_ATOMS: atom_id res chain seq x y z
N LEU A 1 -10.25 0.21 2.31
CA LEU A 1 -8.98 -0.54 2.17
C LEU A 1 -8.08 0.22 1.20
N MET A 2 -6.78 0.29 1.44
CA MET A 2 -5.79 0.85 0.53
C MET A 2 -5.50 -0.16 -0.57
N ARG A 3 -5.57 0.23 -1.84
CA ARG A 3 -5.13 -0.63 -2.95
C ARG A 3 -3.73 -0.22 -3.38
N ILE A 4 -2.86 -1.21 -3.50
CA ILE A 4 -1.50 -1.07 -4.04
C ILE A 4 -1.48 -1.90 -5.31
N ALA A 5 -0.98 -1.34 -6.41
CA ALA A 5 -0.94 -2.04 -7.69
C ALA A 5 0.40 -1.83 -8.38
N THR A 6 0.67 -2.67 -9.39
CA THR A 6 1.79 -2.45 -10.30
C THR A 6 1.48 -1.34 -11.30
N ASP A 7 2.50 -0.59 -11.74
CA ASP A 7 2.34 0.47 -12.77
C ASP A 7 2.34 -0.09 -14.21
N GLY A 8 2.64 -1.38 -14.37
CA GLY A 8 2.71 -2.07 -15.66
C GLY A 8 4.14 -2.30 -16.15
N VAL A 9 5.12 -1.51 -15.70
CA VAL A 9 6.53 -1.69 -16.09
C VAL A 9 7.24 -2.54 -15.05
N GLU A 10 7.72 -1.95 -13.96
CA GLU A 10 8.41 -2.62 -12.83
C GLU A 10 8.15 -1.95 -11.47
N GLY A 11 7.38 -0.87 -11.46
CA GLY A 11 7.05 -0.11 -10.27
C GLY A 11 5.85 -0.66 -9.51
N VAL A 12 5.83 -0.33 -8.23
CA VAL A 12 4.67 -0.45 -7.35
C VAL A 12 4.17 0.95 -7.05
N ILE A 13 2.87 1.15 -7.17
CA ILE A 13 2.20 2.44 -6.93
C ILE A 13 1.07 2.30 -5.93
N PHE A 14 0.86 3.35 -5.13
CA PHE A 14 -0.32 3.44 -4.29
C PHE A 14 -1.53 3.83 -5.17
N ASP A 15 -2.35 2.83 -5.47
CA ASP A 15 -3.39 2.94 -6.47
C ASP A 15 -4.70 3.44 -5.87
N ARG A 16 -4.81 4.77 -5.75
CA ARG A 16 -6.02 5.44 -5.24
C ARG A 16 -7.15 5.48 -6.28
N ASN A 17 -6.80 5.49 -7.56
CA ASN A 17 -7.73 5.73 -8.66
C ASN A 17 -8.09 4.48 -9.48
N HIS A 18 -7.70 3.26 -9.06
CA HIS A 18 -7.91 2.04 -9.87
C HIS A 18 -7.27 2.11 -11.26
N LYS A 19 -6.16 2.84 -11.41
CA LYS A 19 -5.45 3.04 -12.69
C LYS A 19 -4.26 2.11 -12.87
N GLY A 20 -3.78 1.47 -11.80
CA GLY A 20 -2.68 0.52 -11.85
C GLY A 20 -3.01 -0.70 -12.69
N GLN A 21 -2.11 -1.05 -13.61
CA GLN A 21 -2.25 -2.16 -14.53
C GLN A 21 -1.60 -3.42 -13.95
N GLY A 22 -2.31 -4.55 -13.96
CA GLY A 22 -1.79 -5.85 -13.51
C GLY A 22 -2.23 -6.25 -12.11
N ARG A 23 -1.28 -6.70 -11.27
CA ARG A 23 -1.60 -7.26 -9.95
C ARG A 23 -1.90 -6.15 -8.95
N GLY A 24 -2.99 -6.33 -8.20
CA GLY A 24 -3.36 -5.47 -7.08
C GLY A 24 -3.32 -6.24 -5.76
N ALA A 25 -2.90 -5.58 -4.70
CA ALA A 25 -2.96 -6.04 -3.33
C ALA A 25 -3.73 -5.01 -2.48
N TYR A 26 -4.54 -5.51 -1.54
CA TYR A 26 -5.29 -4.65 -0.62
C TYR A 26 -4.64 -4.68 0.76
N LEU A 27 -4.48 -3.50 1.35
CA LEU A 27 -3.98 -3.31 2.70
C LEU A 27 -5.01 -2.55 3.53
N CYS A 28 -5.13 -2.88 4.81
CA CYS A 28 -6.08 -2.18 5.68
C CYS A 28 -5.52 -0.84 6.16
N TYR A 29 -6.39 0.17 6.34
CA TYR A 29 -6.06 1.49 6.90
C TYR A 29 -5.78 1.40 8.41
N LYS A 30 -4.77 0.63 8.81
CA LYS A 30 -4.30 0.51 10.19
C LYS A 30 -2.79 0.40 10.19
N LYS A 31 -2.15 1.02 11.19
CA LYS A 31 -0.69 0.98 11.35
C LYS A 31 -0.19 -0.47 11.46
N GLU A 32 -0.91 -1.29 12.23
CA GLU A 32 -0.60 -2.70 12.40
C GLU A 32 -0.60 -3.49 11.08
N CYS A 33 -1.48 -3.15 10.13
CA CYS A 33 -1.49 -3.79 8.81
C CYS A 33 -0.23 -3.46 8.02
N VAL A 34 0.19 -2.19 8.03
CA VAL A 34 1.40 -1.74 7.32
C VAL A 34 2.65 -2.40 7.92
N GLU A 35 2.78 -2.42 9.25
CA GLU A 35 3.91 -3.07 9.93
C GLU A 35 3.96 -4.58 9.67
N LYS A 36 2.82 -5.28 9.77
CA LYS A 36 2.74 -6.71 9.44
C LYS A 36 3.09 -6.98 7.98
N ALA A 37 2.61 -6.14 7.05
CA ALA A 37 2.89 -6.28 5.63
C ALA A 37 4.36 -6.03 5.30
N LYS A 38 5.00 -5.06 5.94
CA LYS A 38 6.43 -4.75 5.81
C LYS A 38 7.29 -5.87 6.36
N LYS A 39 6.98 -6.36 7.57
CA LYS A 39 7.70 -7.46 8.22
C LYS A 39 7.59 -8.78 7.46
N ARG A 40 6.42 -9.07 6.88
CA ARG A 40 6.16 -10.32 6.12
C ARG A 40 6.44 -10.19 4.63
N GLN A 41 6.78 -9.00 4.15
CA GLN A 41 6.92 -8.70 2.71
C GLN A 41 5.68 -9.12 1.92
N SER A 42 4.49 -8.99 2.53
CA SER A 42 3.25 -9.51 1.97
C SER A 42 2.89 -8.81 0.65
N LEU A 43 3.14 -7.49 0.56
CA LEU A 43 2.94 -6.73 -0.67
C LEU A 43 3.89 -7.17 -1.77
N GLU A 44 5.16 -7.42 -1.42
CA GLU A 44 6.16 -7.86 -2.39
C GLU A 44 5.82 -9.22 -2.97
N ARG A 45 5.34 -10.15 -2.13
CA ARG A 45 4.85 -11.47 -2.56
C ARG A 45 3.61 -11.37 -3.45
N ALA A 46 2.64 -10.53 -3.08
CA ALA A 46 1.40 -10.37 -3.83
C ALA A 46 1.62 -9.73 -5.21
N LEU A 47 2.46 -8.69 -5.25
CA LEU A 47 2.78 -7.95 -6.47
C LEU A 47 3.90 -8.65 -7.28
N LYS A 48 4.59 -9.62 -6.68
CA LYS A 48 5.84 -10.24 -7.17
C LYS A 48 6.91 -9.22 -7.53
N ARG A 49 6.96 -8.11 -6.80
CA ARG A 49 7.89 -7.00 -7.03
C ARG A 49 8.30 -6.33 -5.72
N PRO A 50 9.53 -5.81 -5.63
CA PRO A 50 9.95 -5.04 -4.47
C PRO A 50 9.12 -3.77 -4.33
N VAL A 51 8.69 -3.45 -3.11
CA VAL A 51 7.95 -2.22 -2.82
C VAL A 51 8.94 -1.17 -2.33
N PRO A 52 9.15 -0.07 -3.08
CA PRO A 52 10.14 0.93 -2.71
C PRO A 52 9.71 1.70 -1.45
N GLN A 53 10.70 2.15 -0.67
CA GLN A 53 10.49 2.92 0.56
C GLN A 53 9.52 4.12 0.44
N PRO A 54 9.52 4.93 -0.63
CA PRO A 54 8.52 6.00 -0.81
C PRO A 54 7.06 5.52 -0.73
N ILE A 55 6.74 4.33 -1.25
CA ILE A 55 5.38 3.78 -1.19
C ILE A 55 5.01 3.43 0.25
N TRP A 56 5.95 2.90 1.04
CA TRP A 56 5.71 2.65 2.45
C TRP A 56 5.40 3.93 3.22
N ILE A 57 6.16 5.01 2.96
CA ILE A 57 5.93 6.33 3.57
C ILE A 57 4.53 6.86 3.21
N GLU A 58 4.12 6.72 1.95
CA GLU A 58 2.76 7.10 1.54
C GLU A 58 1.67 6.29 2.24
N LEU A 59 1.86 4.98 2.40
CA LEU A 59 0.92 4.11 3.10
C LEU A 59 0.79 4.47 4.57
N GLU A 60 1.92 4.74 5.25
CA GLU A 60 1.93 5.18 6.65
C GLU A 60 1.18 6.51 6.81
N LYS A 61 1.48 7.49 5.95
CA LYS A 61 0.79 8.78 5.94
C LYS A 61 -0.71 8.65 5.67
N ALA A 62 -1.11 7.76 4.76
CA ALA A 62 -2.52 7.50 4.46
C ALA A 62 -3.25 6.83 5.64
N VAL A 63 -2.55 6.00 6.42
CA VAL A 63 -3.09 5.45 7.66
C VAL A 63 -3.23 6.55 8.71
N GLU A 64 -2.22 7.39 8.91
CA GLU A 64 -2.29 8.51 9.86
C GLU A 64 -3.46 9.44 9.54
N ASP A 65 -3.62 9.84 8.28
CA ASP A 65 -4.74 10.69 7.82
C ASP A 65 -6.11 10.02 8.05
N ALA A 66 -6.21 8.72 7.78
CA ALA A 66 -7.44 7.96 8.01
C ALA A 66 -7.75 7.75 9.51
N THR A 67 -6.73 7.79 10.37
CA THR A 67 -6.91 7.67 11.83
C THR A 67 -7.33 9.01 12.41
N ALA A 68 -6.73 10.11 11.95
CA ALA A 68 -7.07 11.48 12.36
C ALA A 68 -8.51 11.88 12.01
N LYS A 69 -9.05 11.42 10.87
CA LYS A 69 -10.43 11.72 10.44
C LYS A 69 -11.54 10.97 11.17
N ARG A 70 -11.22 10.11 12.14
CA ARG A 70 -12.22 9.36 12.92
C ARG A 70 -12.60 10.01 14.24
N GLU A 71 -11.95 11.11 14.61
CA GLU A 71 -12.20 11.84 15.85
C GLU A 71 -12.85 13.22 15.64
N GLU A 72 -13.41 13.48 14.45
CA GLU A 72 -14.22 14.68 14.15
C GLU A 72 -15.69 14.32 13.89
#